data_AF-A0A8J7EV33-F1
#
_entry.id   AF-A0A8J7EV33-F1
#
_cell.length_a   1.000
_cell.length_b   1.000
_cell.length_c   1.000
_cell.angle_alpha   90.00
_cell.angle_beta   90.00
_cell.angle_gamma   90.00
#
_symmetry.space_group_name_H-M   'P 1'
#
loop_
_entity.id
_entity.type
_entity.pdbx_description
1 polymer ?
#
loop_
_entity_poly.entity_id
_entity_poly.type
_entity_poly.pdbx_seq_one_letter_code
_entity_poly.pdbx_strand_id
1 'polypeptide(L)'
;MTILQDIDCYLATAHLNLADKPWAVLSNVPPTLATFELYGQRFGTIEPHFKDYKSAAFDLSRSQLRAAAALACLLMRLAVATLIATAIAVVAVIEQGQRTTLAWHPRRGLSF
;
A
#
# COMPACT_ATOMS: atom_id res chain seq x y z
N MET A 1 31.62 -16.95 -4.59
CA MET A 1 30.46 -16.33 -5.27
C MET A 1 29.54 -17.46 -5.68
N THR A 2 28.40 -17.61 -5.01
CA THR A 2 27.43 -18.65 -5.37
C THR A 2 26.50 -18.04 -6.41
N ILE A 3 26.67 -18.43 -7.67
CA ILE A 3 25.72 -18.09 -8.73
C ILE A 3 24.52 -19.01 -8.53
N LEU A 4 23.35 -18.45 -8.23
CA LEU A 4 22.09 -19.19 -8.21
C LEU A 4 21.74 -19.60 -9.66
N GLN A 5 21.00 -20.69 -9.81
CA GLN A 5 20.55 -21.17 -11.13
C GLN A 5 19.77 -20.09 -11.88
N ASP A 6 19.75 -20.18 -13.22
CA ASP A 6 18.98 -19.29 -14.06
C ASP A 6 17.49 -19.32 -13.67
N ILE A 7 16.85 -18.15 -13.64
CA ILE A 7 15.43 -17.99 -13.33
C ILE A 7 14.74 -17.43 -14.57
N ASP A 8 13.89 -18.25 -15.18
CA ASP A 8 13.05 -17.81 -16.29
C ASP A 8 12.06 -16.74 -15.80
N CYS A 9 12.09 -15.58 -16.46
CA CYS A 9 11.21 -14.47 -16.14
C CYS A 9 10.97 -13.57 -17.36
N TYR A 10 9.93 -12.75 -17.24
CA TYR A 10 9.55 -11.75 -18.22
C TYR A 10 9.81 -10.36 -17.67
N LEU A 11 10.43 -9.51 -18.47
CA LEU A 11 10.57 -8.08 -18.22
C LEU A 11 9.57 -7.31 -19.08
N ALA A 12 8.73 -6.50 -18.45
CA ALA A 12 7.82 -5.59 -19.12
C ALA A 12 8.17 -4.15 -18.77
N THR A 13 8.21 -3.27 -19.78
CA THR A 13 8.41 -1.84 -19.58
C THR A 13 7.26 -1.02 -20.16
N ALA A 14 6.81 -0.01 -19.43
CA ALA A 14 5.79 0.92 -19.93
C ALA A 14 6.00 2.33 -19.36
N HIS A 15 5.63 3.33 -20.16
CA HIS A 15 5.46 4.69 -19.69
C HIS A 15 3.96 4.96 -19.57
N LEU A 16 3.47 5.04 -18.33
CA LEU A 16 2.06 5.26 -18.05
C LEU A 16 1.82 6.74 -17.76
N ASN A 17 0.73 7.30 -18.27
CA ASN A 17 0.33 8.69 -17.99
C ASN A 17 0.14 8.98 -16.49
N LEU A 18 -0.16 7.95 -15.70
CA LEU A 18 -0.39 8.03 -14.26
C LEU A 18 0.90 7.99 -13.43
N ALA A 19 2.05 7.79 -14.07
CA ALA A 19 3.34 7.61 -13.41
C ALA A 19 4.37 8.65 -13.87
N ASP A 20 5.02 9.30 -12.92
CA ASP A 20 6.05 10.31 -13.22
C ASP A 20 7.31 9.72 -13.86
N LYS A 21 7.49 8.40 -13.78
CA LYS A 21 8.66 7.68 -14.31
C LYS A 21 8.23 6.41 -15.03
N PRO A 22 8.95 5.99 -16.10
CA PRO A 22 8.74 4.69 -16.72
C PRO A 22 8.85 3.55 -15.70
N TRP A 23 8.01 2.54 -15.87
CA TRP A 23 8.03 1.34 -15.04
C TRP A 23 8.74 0.21 -15.76
N ALA A 24 9.47 -0.58 -14.97
CA ALA A 24 10.05 -1.86 -15.37
C ALA A 24 9.57 -2.90 -14.34
N VAL A 25 8.82 -3.90 -14.80
CA VAL A 25 8.22 -4.94 -13.96
C VAL A 25 8.77 -6.29 -14.38
N LEU A 26 9.37 -6.99 -13.44
CA LEU A 26 9.82 -8.37 -13.60
C LEU A 26 8.74 -9.33 -13.07
N SER A 27 8.40 -10.35 -13.83
CA SER A 27 7.31 -11.29 -13.51
C SER A 27 7.65 -12.71 -13.96
N ASN A 28 7.13 -13.71 -13.26
CA ASN A 28 7.16 -15.12 -13.69
C ASN A 28 5.99 -15.50 -14.61
N VAL A 29 5.12 -14.53 -14.94
CA VAL A 29 3.95 -14.69 -15.80
C VAL A 29 4.12 -13.83 -17.06
N PRO A 30 3.73 -14.31 -18.26
CA PRO A 30 3.79 -13.54 -19.50
C PRO A 30 3.13 -12.16 -19.36
N PRO A 31 3.78 -11.08 -19.82
CA PRO A 31 3.33 -9.74 -19.53
C PRO A 31 2.16 -9.34 -20.42
N THR A 32 1.21 -8.61 -19.83
CA THR A 32 0.09 -7.97 -20.52
C THR A 32 -0.07 -6.54 -19.99
N LEU A 33 -0.96 -5.74 -20.58
CA LEU A 33 -1.30 -4.42 -20.00
C LEU A 33 -1.80 -4.55 -18.55
N ALA A 34 -2.47 -5.64 -18.21
CA ALA A 34 -2.93 -5.92 -16.85
C ALA A 34 -1.77 -6.11 -15.85
N THR A 35 -0.57 -6.47 -16.30
CA THR A 35 0.63 -6.55 -15.43
C THR A 35 0.94 -5.20 -14.81
N PHE A 36 0.82 -4.11 -15.57
CA PHE A 36 1.06 -2.76 -15.06
C PHE A 36 -0.08 -2.26 -14.20
N GLU A 37 -1.33 -2.61 -14.52
CA GLU A 37 -2.48 -2.31 -13.66
C GLU A 37 -2.33 -2.95 -12.28
N LEU A 38 -2.01 -4.26 -12.25
CA LEU A 38 -1.78 -5.00 -11.02
C LEU A 38 -0.62 -4.42 -10.21
N TYR A 39 0.52 -4.13 -10.86
CA TYR A 39 1.64 -3.47 -10.21
C TYR A 39 1.26 -2.07 -9.68
N GLY A 40 0.43 -1.34 -10.42
CA GLY A 40 -0.09 -0.03 -10.06
C GLY A 40 -0.94 -0.01 -8.79
N GLN A 41 -1.65 -1.11 -8.47
CA GLN A 41 -2.45 -1.23 -7.25
C GLN A 41 -1.64 -0.99 -5.98
N ARG A 42 -0.31 -1.24 -6.01
CA ARG A 42 0.62 -0.95 -4.92
C ARG A 42 0.52 0.50 -4.44
N PHE A 43 0.39 1.45 -5.36
CA PHE A 43 0.41 2.88 -5.07
C PHE A 43 -0.94 3.42 -4.56
N GLY A 44 -2.04 2.71 -4.81
CA GLY A 44 -3.37 3.04 -4.30
C GLY A 44 -3.71 2.37 -2.95
N THR A 45 -2.94 1.34 -2.55
CA THR A 45 -3.25 0.50 -1.39
C THR A 45 -2.14 0.53 -0.35
N ILE A 46 -1.08 -0.26 -0.54
CA ILE A 46 -0.08 -0.54 0.49
C ILE A 46 0.88 0.63 0.74
N GLU A 47 1.22 1.40 -0.30
CA GLU A 47 2.13 2.56 -0.15
C GLU A 47 1.55 3.66 0.75
N PRO A 48 0.30 4.13 0.54
CA PRO A 48 -0.35 5.02 1.50
C PRO A 48 -0.38 4.46 2.92
N HIS A 49 -0.62 3.16 3.07
CA HIS A 49 -0.63 2.48 4.37
C HIS A 49 0.73 2.55 5.09
N PHE A 50 1.83 2.35 4.35
CA PHE A 50 3.18 2.51 4.91
C PHE A 50 3.46 3.95 5.32
N LYS A 51 2.98 4.94 4.55
CA LYS A 51 3.10 6.35 4.92
C LYS A 51 2.32 6.67 6.19
N ASP A 52 1.11 6.12 6.33
CA ASP A 52 0.27 6.30 7.52
C ASP A 52 1.00 5.81 8.78
N TYR A 53 1.73 4.69 8.71
CA TYR A 53 2.58 4.23 9.81
C TYR A 53 3.78 5.15 10.07
N LYS A 54 4.48 5.59 9.03
CA LYS A 54 5.74 6.35 9.18
C LYS A 54 5.52 7.77 9.68
N SER A 55 4.58 8.51 9.09
CA SER A 55 4.53 9.97 9.28
C SER A 55 3.19 10.64 9.03
N ALA A 56 2.28 10.02 8.27
CA ALA A 56 1.03 10.67 7.87
C ALA A 56 -0.03 10.62 8.97
N ALA A 57 -0.33 9.43 9.53
CA ALA A 57 -1.45 9.25 10.45
C ALA A 57 -0.98 8.92 11.88
N PHE A 58 -0.09 7.94 12.01
CA PHE A 58 0.27 7.37 13.32
C PHE A 58 1.64 7.83 13.83
N ASP A 59 2.56 8.16 12.93
CA ASP A 59 3.95 8.53 13.25
C ASP A 59 4.55 7.59 14.31
N LEU A 60 4.63 6.30 13.97
CA LEU A 60 5.00 5.23 14.93
C LEU A 60 6.33 5.51 15.62
N SER A 61 7.23 6.24 14.98
CA SER A 61 8.52 6.64 15.54
C SER A 61 8.38 7.43 16.85
N ARG A 62 7.33 8.24 16.98
CA ARG A 62 7.01 9.01 18.20
C ARG A 62 6.62 8.15 19.39
N SER A 63 6.15 6.92 19.17
CA SER A 63 5.83 6.00 20.27
C SER A 63 7.06 5.58 21.08
N GLN A 64 8.27 5.73 20.52
CA GLN A 64 9.53 5.28 21.10
C GLN A 64 9.55 3.81 21.51
N LEU A 65 8.66 2.98 20.98
CA LEU A 65 8.66 1.54 21.23
C LEU A 65 9.94 0.92 20.70
N ARG A 66 10.68 0.24 21.57
CA ARG A 66 11.92 -0.49 21.24
C ARG A 66 11.75 -2.00 21.29
N ALA A 67 10.74 -2.50 22.02
CA ALA A 67 10.46 -3.91 22.11
C ALA A 67 9.74 -4.41 20.85
N ALA A 68 10.35 -5.35 20.13
CA ALA A 68 9.79 -5.91 18.89
C ALA A 68 8.38 -6.49 19.09
N ALA A 69 8.15 -7.19 20.21
CA ALA A 69 6.83 -7.74 20.54
C ALA A 69 5.78 -6.64 20.73
N ALA A 70 6.13 -5.54 21.41
CA ALA A 70 5.21 -4.42 21.61
C ALA A 70 4.87 -3.72 20.29
N LEU A 71 5.87 -3.52 19.42
CA LEU A 71 5.67 -2.95 18.09
C LEU A 71 4.78 -3.86 17.22
N ALA A 72 5.01 -5.18 17.24
CA ALA A 72 4.19 -6.15 16.52
C ALA A 72 2.73 -6.11 16.99
N CYS A 73 2.49 -6.08 18.30
CA CYS A 73 1.14 -5.97 18.85
C CYS A 73 0.47 -4.64 18.47
N LEU A 74 1.20 -3.52 18.47
CA LEU A 74 0.67 -2.23 18.03
C LEU A 74 0.28 -2.25 16.56
N LEU A 75 1.19 -2.73 15.68
CA LEU A 75 0.94 -2.83 14.24
C LEU A 75 -0.26 -3.72 13.93
N MET A 76 -0.39 -4.86 14.61
CA MET A 76 -1.54 -5.75 14.47
C MET A 76 -2.85 -5.05 14.83
N ARG A 77 -2.87 -4.33 15.97
CA ARG A 77 -4.07 -3.57 16.39
C ARG A 77 -4.43 -2.47 15.40
N LEU A 78 -3.43 -1.73 14.90
CA LEU A 78 -3.66 -0.71 13.89
C LEU A 78 -4.19 -1.32 12.58
N ALA A 79 -3.64 -2.45 12.14
CA ALA A 79 -4.12 -3.14 10.94
C ALA A 79 -5.59 -3.58 11.08
N VAL A 80 -5.97 -4.17 12.22
CA VAL A 80 -7.36 -4.56 12.50
C VAL A 80 -8.27 -3.33 12.58
N ALA A 81 -7.86 -2.28 13.27
CA ALA A 81 -8.63 -1.04 13.38
C ALA A 81 -8.84 -0.39 12.00
N THR A 82 -7.82 -0.34 11.14
CA THR A 82 -7.95 0.20 9.78
C THR A 82 -8.85 -0.66 8.91
N LEU A 83 -8.80 -1.99 9.03
CA LEU A 83 -9.71 -2.88 8.31
C LEU A 83 -11.17 -2.62 8.71
N ILE A 84 -11.45 -2.54 10.02
CA ILE A 84 -12.79 -2.24 10.54
C ILE A 84 -13.26 -0.86 10.07
N ALA A 85 -12.43 0.17 10.22
CA ALA A 85 -12.76 1.52 9.78
C ALA A 85 -13.05 1.59 8.27
N THR A 86 -12.28 0.85 7.47
CA THR A 86 -12.49 0.76 6.01
C THR A 86 -13.81 0.07 5.69
N ALA A 87 -14.14 -1.03 6.38
CA ALA A 87 -15.40 -1.74 6.19
C ALA A 87 -16.61 -0.84 6.53
N ILE A 88 -16.55 -0.13 7.67
CA ILE A 88 -17.58 0.84 8.06
C ILE A 88 -17.70 1.95 7.02
N ALA A 89 -16.57 2.48 6.54
CA ALA A 89 -16.56 3.54 5.54
C ALA A 89 -17.19 3.10 4.21
N VAL A 90 -16.91 1.86 3.77
CA VAL A 90 -17.52 1.27 2.57
C VAL A 90 -19.04 1.19 2.73
N VAL A 91 -19.54 0.65 3.85
CA VAL A 91 -20.98 0.56 4.14
C VAL A 91 -21.63 1.95 4.17
N ALA A 92 -21.04 2.90 4.90
CA ALA A 92 -21.58 4.27 5.02
C ALA A 92 -21.65 4.98 3.65
N VAL A 93 -20.68 4.75 2.75
CA VAL A 93 -20.66 5.37 1.42
C VAL A 93 -21.59 4.67 0.45
N ILE A 94 -21.52 3.35 0.34
CA ILE A 94 -22.24 2.59 -0.69
C ILE A 94 -23.71 2.41 -0.32
N GLU A 95 -24.00 2.05 0.93
CA GLU A 95 -25.36 1.69 1.33
C GLU A 95 -26.17 2.90 1.81
N GLN A 96 -25.49 3.86 2.46
CA GLN A 96 -26.18 4.96 3.15
C GLN A 96 -25.98 6.31 2.47
N GLY A 97 -25.07 6.42 1.50
CA GLY A 97 -24.76 7.69 0.82
C GLY A 97 -24.14 8.75 1.74
N GLN A 98 -23.69 8.38 2.94
CA GLN A 98 -23.24 9.30 3.99
C GLN A 98 -21.75 9.63 3.89
N ARG A 99 -21.26 9.99 2.69
CA ARG A 99 -19.83 10.26 2.51
C ARG A 99 -19.30 11.41 3.38
N THR A 100 -20.15 12.38 3.71
CA THR A 100 -19.80 13.55 4.52
C THR A 100 -19.59 13.23 6.00
N THR A 101 -20.04 12.07 6.49
CA THR A 101 -19.81 11.64 7.88
C THR A 101 -18.44 10.98 8.05
N LEU A 102 -17.75 10.67 6.96
CA LEU A 102 -16.40 10.14 6.99
C LEU A 102 -15.38 11.24 7.24
N ALA A 103 -14.61 11.10 8.32
CA ALA A 103 -13.45 11.93 8.55
C ALA A 103 -12.40 11.67 7.45
N TRP A 104 -12.10 12.71 6.67
CA TRP A 104 -11.08 12.67 5.63
C TRP A 104 -9.72 13.13 6.16
N HIS A 105 -8.67 12.39 5.82
CA HIS A 105 -7.29 12.77 6.15
C HIS A 105 -6.53 13.24 4.90
N PRO A 106 -6.12 14.52 4.81
CA PRO A 106 -5.52 15.10 3.62
C PRO A 106 -4.11 14.62 3.31
N ARG A 107 -3.35 14.17 4.32
CA ARG A 107 -1.92 13.85 4.14
C ARG A 107 -1.70 12.42 3.62
N ARG A 108 -2.50 11.98 2.65
CA ARG A 108 -2.25 10.73 1.92
C ARG A 108 -1.22 10.94 0.80
N GLY A 109 -0.46 9.89 0.49
CA GLY A 109 0.54 9.89 -0.58
C GLY A 109 1.48 8.70 -0.47
N LEU A 110 2.55 8.69 -1.26
CA LEU A 110 3.53 7.59 -1.28
C LEU A 110 4.49 7.66 -0.08
N SER A 111 5.03 6.50 0.31
CA SER A 111 5.84 6.33 1.53
C SER A 111 7.35 6.54 1.36
N PHE A 112 7.77 6.95 0.16
CA PHE A 112 9.16 7.19 -0.23
C PHE A 112 9.55 8.66 -0.11
#